data_AF-A0AAQ3X001-F1
#
_entry.id   AF-A0AAQ3X001-F1
#
_cell.length_a   1.000
_cell.length_b   1.000
_cell.length_c   1.000
_cell.angle_alpha   90.00
_cell.angle_beta   90.00
_cell.angle_gamma   90.00
#
_symmetry.space_group_name_H-M   'P 1'
#
loop_
_entity.id
_entity.type
_entity.pdbx_description
1 polymer ?
#
loop_
_entity_poly.entity_id
_entity_poly.type
_entity_poly.pdbx_seq_one_letter_code
_entity_poly.pdbx_strand_id
1 'polypeptide(L)'
;MESDDNIEGNWKYYNVDARYPNCRGYLAPYKGERYHVPDWRRGHAPSGEQEMFNHSHSSIRNAVEHAFGVWKIKWRILLKMPSSLCTRKDDVAATMCLHNYICENRPLDKDFQKYDQHIDYVPTIPS
;
A
#
# COMPACT_ATOMS: atom_id res chain seq x y z
N MET A 1 6.25 19.90 29.05
CA MET A 1 7.52 19.52 28.42
C MET A 1 7.95 18.27 29.16
N GLU A 2 7.41 17.14 28.75
CA GLU A 2 7.65 15.86 29.42
C GLU A 2 8.07 14.90 28.32
N SER A 3 9.38 14.68 28.29
CA SER A 3 10.11 13.84 27.37
C SER A 3 10.32 12.48 28.05
N ASP A 4 9.41 11.55 27.78
CA ASP A 4 9.66 10.12 28.00
C ASP A 4 10.39 9.56 26.77
N ASP A 5 11.66 9.97 26.62
CA ASP A 5 12.61 9.33 25.72
C ASP A 5 13.24 8.12 26.44
N ASN A 6 12.48 7.03 26.56
CA ASN A 6 13.08 5.72 26.78
C ASN A 6 12.24 4.60 26.17
N ILE A 7 12.41 4.39 24.86
CA ILE A 7 12.07 3.12 24.21
C ILE A 7 13.33 2.68 23.47
N GLU A 8 13.95 1.60 23.95
CA GLU A 8 15.01 0.87 23.26
C GLU A 8 14.61 0.52 21.82
N GLY A 9 14.99 1.41 20.90
CA GLY A 9 15.67 1.08 19.66
C GLY A 9 14.91 0.46 18.49
N ASN A 10 13.60 0.23 18.56
CA ASN A 10 12.86 -0.24 17.39
C ASN A 10 12.53 0.95 16.47
N TRP A 11 13.46 1.30 15.59
CA TRP A 11 13.29 2.38 14.60
C TRP A 11 12.24 1.94 13.56
N LYS A 12 10.97 2.27 13.82
CA LYS A 12 9.89 2.03 12.85
C LYS A 12 9.69 3.30 12.03
N TYR A 13 9.71 3.13 10.71
CA TYR A 13 9.37 4.20 9.78
C TYR A 13 8.15 3.80 8.95
N TYR A 14 7.27 4.76 8.71
CA TYR A 14 6.06 4.59 7.92
C TYR A 14 6.27 5.17 6.52
N ASN A 15 5.99 4.39 5.49
CA ASN A 15 5.90 4.88 4.10
C ASN A 15 4.68 5.81 3.99
N VAL A 16 4.89 7.05 3.56
CA VAL A 16 3.85 8.08 3.51
C VAL A 16 3.82 8.83 2.18
N ASP A 17 2.73 9.54 1.94
CA ASP A 17 2.56 10.35 0.74
C ASP A 17 3.50 11.56 0.71
N ALA A 18 3.79 12.09 -0.49
CA ALA A 18 4.61 13.28 -0.73
C ALA A 18 4.08 14.57 -0.06
N ARG A 19 2.83 14.52 0.42
CA ARG A 19 2.18 15.59 1.20
C ARG A 19 2.67 15.66 2.64
N TYR A 20 3.29 14.60 3.15
CA TYR A 20 3.84 14.57 4.50
C TYR A 20 5.30 15.03 4.50
N PRO A 21 5.76 15.66 5.59
CA PRO A 21 7.18 15.98 5.76
C PRO A 21 8.00 14.70 5.94
N ASN A 22 9.21 14.70 5.40
CA ASN A 22 10.19 13.64 5.67
C ASN A 22 10.85 13.91 7.04
N CYS A 23 10.29 13.34 8.10
CA CYS A 23 10.74 13.52 9.48
C CYS A 23 10.92 12.16 10.18
N ARG A 24 11.50 12.16 11.39
CA ARG A 24 11.75 10.91 12.13
C ARG A 24 10.46 10.07 12.24
N GLY A 25 10.51 8.82 11.80
CA GLY A 25 9.38 7.90 11.77
C GLY A 25 8.55 7.94 10.47
N TYR A 26 8.82 8.86 9.54
CA TYR A 26 8.09 9.00 8.28
C TYR A 26 9.07 8.94 7.11
N LEU A 27 8.69 8.21 6.07
CA LEU A 27 9.42 8.11 4.82
C LEU A 27 8.52 8.67 3.73
N ALA A 28 8.72 9.94 3.40
CA ALA A 28 8.10 10.57 2.24
C ALA A 28 9.07 10.52 1.06
N PRO A 29 8.59 10.44 -0.19
CA PRO A 29 9.46 10.47 -1.36
C PRO A 29 10.24 11.78 -1.47
N TYR A 30 11.45 11.71 -2.01
CA TYR A 30 12.23 12.88 -2.35
C TYR A 30 11.55 13.64 -3.49
N LYS A 31 11.40 14.95 -3.31
CA LYS A 31 10.79 15.85 -4.30
C LYS A 31 11.83 16.26 -5.35
N GLY A 32 11.38 16.45 -6.59
CA GLY A 32 12.25 16.89 -7.69
C GLY A 32 12.90 15.75 -8.47
N GLU A 33 12.88 14.53 -7.93
CA GLU A 33 13.35 13.32 -8.60
C GLU A 33 12.19 12.49 -9.15
N ARG A 34 12.48 11.58 -10.08
CA ARG A 34 11.47 10.64 -10.62
C ARG A 34 10.90 9.77 -9.49
N TYR A 35 9.62 9.41 -9.61
CA TYR A 35 8.89 8.67 -8.58
C TYR A 35 7.91 7.64 -9.14
N HIS A 36 7.24 7.92 -10.24
CA HIS A 36 6.14 7.07 -10.71
C HIS A 36 6.69 5.79 -11.37
N VAL A 37 6.07 4.64 -11.06
CA VAL A 37 6.44 3.33 -11.64
C VAL A 37 6.60 3.36 -13.18
N PRO A 38 5.72 4.04 -13.95
CA PRO A 38 5.87 4.14 -15.40
C PRO A 38 7.14 4.85 -15.87
N ASP A 39 7.69 5.78 -15.07
CA ASP A 39 8.89 6.55 -15.43
C ASP A 39 10.12 5.65 -15.52
N TRP A 40 10.17 4.61 -14.67
CA TRP A 40 11.27 3.63 -14.63
C TRP A 40 11.15 2.56 -15.71
N ARG A 41 9.92 2.22 -16.14
CA ARG A 41 9.68 1.22 -17.19
C ARG A 41 10.05 1.72 -18.58
N ARG A 42 9.82 3.01 -18.83
CA ARG A 42 10.09 3.66 -20.12
C ARG A 42 11.45 4.35 -20.18
N GLY A 43 12.02 4.65 -19.02
CA GLY A 43 13.29 5.34 -18.87
C GLY A 43 14.45 4.42 -18.52
N HIS A 44 15.60 5.03 -18.25
CA HIS A 44 16.73 4.33 -17.67
C HIS A 44 16.46 3.95 -16.21
N ALA A 45 17.23 2.97 -15.72
CA ALA A 45 17.23 2.54 -14.32
C ALA A 45 17.44 3.73 -13.35
N PRO A 46 16.99 3.60 -12.08
CA PRO A 46 17.21 4.60 -11.06
C PRO A 46 18.69 4.92 -10.90
N SER A 47 19.01 6.21 -10.87
CA SER A 47 20.37 6.73 -10.78
C SER A 47 20.50 7.69 -9.61
N GLY A 48 21.48 7.44 -8.73
CA GLY A 48 21.65 8.20 -7.50
C GLY A 48 20.73 7.74 -6.36
N GLU A 49 21.08 8.18 -5.14
CA GLU A 49 20.47 7.67 -3.91
C GLU A 49 18.99 8.03 -3.78
N GLN A 50 18.59 9.23 -4.21
CA GLN A 50 17.22 9.71 -4.10
C GLN A 50 16.28 8.99 -5.07
N GLU A 51 16.70 8.77 -6.33
CA GLU A 51 15.94 7.98 -7.30
C GLU A 51 15.81 6.51 -6.86
N MET A 52 16.88 5.91 -6.33
CA MET A 52 16.85 4.54 -5.80
C MET A 52 15.88 4.42 -4.60
N PHE A 53 15.89 5.40 -3.71
CA PHE A 53 14.93 5.48 -2.62
C PHE A 53 13.49 5.63 -3.15
N ASN A 54 13.24 6.57 -4.05
CA ASN A 54 11.92 6.82 -4.63
C ASN A 54 11.37 5.60 -5.38
N HIS A 55 12.22 4.87 -6.11
CA HIS A 55 11.85 3.63 -6.78
C HIS A 55 11.39 2.56 -5.77
N SER A 56 12.16 2.36 -4.70
CA SER A 56 11.81 1.43 -3.62
C SER A 56 10.52 1.85 -2.90
N HIS A 57 10.40 3.15 -2.59
CA HIS A 57 9.23 3.75 -1.96
C HIS A 57 7.96 3.54 -2.79
N SER A 58 8.04 3.83 -4.09
CA SER A 58 6.96 3.65 -5.06
C SER A 58 6.57 2.18 -5.21
N SER A 59 7.54 1.26 -5.21
CA SER A 59 7.31 -0.19 -5.26
C SER A 59 6.54 -0.71 -4.04
N ILE A 60 6.93 -0.28 -2.83
CA ILE A 60 6.22 -0.63 -1.59
C ILE A 60 4.79 -0.09 -1.62
N ARG A 61 4.63 1.17 -2.02
CA ARG A 61 3.31 1.78 -2.14
C ARG A 61 2.43 1.02 -3.14
N ASN A 62 2.98 0.65 -4.29
CA ASN A 62 2.27 -0.12 -5.32
C ASN A 62 1.79 -1.48 -4.76
N ALA A 63 2.63 -2.19 -4.02
CA ALA A 63 2.26 -3.48 -3.40
C ALA A 63 1.10 -3.32 -2.42
N VAL A 64 1.12 -2.27 -1.58
CA VAL A 64 0.04 -1.97 -0.64
C VAL A 64 -1.25 -1.60 -1.38
N GLU A 65 -1.18 -0.70 -2.36
CA GLU A 65 -2.34 -0.28 -3.16
C GLU A 65 -2.97 -1.46 -3.91
N HIS A 66 -2.15 -2.36 -4.46
CA HIS A 66 -2.60 -3.59 -5.11
C HIS A 66 -3.34 -4.51 -4.14
N ALA A 67 -2.80 -4.77 -2.95
CA ALA A 67 -3.45 -5.61 -1.95
C ALA A 67 -4.84 -5.08 -1.57
N PHE A 68 -4.95 -3.76 -1.32
CA PHE A 68 -6.24 -3.13 -1.05
C PHE A 68 -7.18 -3.14 -2.26
N GLY A 69 -6.64 -3.02 -3.48
CA GLY A 69 -7.41 -3.11 -4.71
C GLY A 69 -8.05 -4.48 -4.90
N VAL A 70 -7.27 -5.55 -4.78
CA VAL A 70 -7.76 -6.95 -4.85
C VAL A 70 -8.82 -7.19 -3.78
N TRP A 71 -8.54 -6.77 -2.54
CA TRP A 71 -9.47 -6.87 -1.43
C TRP A 71 -10.82 -6.23 -1.76
N LYS A 72 -10.83 -4.98 -2.25
CA LYS A 72 -12.07 -4.27 -2.61
C LYS A 72 -12.85 -4.94 -3.74
N ILE A 73 -12.18 -5.49 -4.75
CA ILE A 73 -12.85 -6.19 -5.86
C ILE A 73 -13.45 -7.52 -5.41
N LYS A 74 -12.71 -8.29 -4.59
CA LYS A 74 -13.16 -9.59 -4.09
C LYS A 74 -14.37 -9.45 -3.17
N TRP A 75 -14.36 -8.46 -2.29
CA TRP A 75 -15.40 -8.25 -1.28
C TRP A 75 -16.35 -7.13 -1.69
N ARG A 76 -17.30 -7.43 -2.58
CA ARG A 76 -18.29 -6.46 -3.08
C ARG A 76 -19.13 -5.78 -1.98
N ILE A 77 -19.21 -6.36 -0.78
CA ILE A 77 -19.84 -5.71 0.38
C ILE A 77 -19.18 -4.37 0.72
N LEU A 78 -17.87 -4.24 0.48
CA LEU A 78 -17.12 -3.00 0.69
C LEU A 78 -17.53 -1.89 -0.29
N LEU A 79 -18.17 -2.23 -1.41
CA LEU A 79 -18.70 -1.27 -2.38
C LEU A 79 -20.08 -0.73 -1.97
N LYS A 80 -20.83 -1.49 -1.16
CA LYS A 80 -22.17 -1.14 -0.68
C LYS A 80 -22.17 -0.96 0.84
N MET A 81 -21.23 -0.15 1.34
CA MET A 81 -21.09 0.01 2.77
C MET A 81 -22.31 0.68 3.42
N PRO A 82 -22.72 0.21 4.60
CA PRO A 82 -23.75 0.87 5.38
C PRO A 82 -23.33 2.27 5.83
N SER A 83 -24.33 3.14 6.03
CA SER A 83 -24.13 4.51 6.51
C SER A 83 -23.65 4.55 7.97
N SER A 84 -24.00 3.53 8.76
CA SER A 84 -23.58 3.38 10.15
C SER A 84 -22.07 3.10 10.24
N LEU A 85 -21.35 3.93 10.99
CA LEU A 85 -19.91 3.76 11.21
C LEU A 85 -19.58 2.47 11.98
N CYS A 86 -20.46 2.00 12.86
CA CYS A 86 -20.27 0.77 13.62
C CYS A 86 -20.22 -0.44 12.69
N THR A 87 -21.31 -0.68 11.95
CA THR A 87 -21.42 -1.78 10.98
C THR A 87 -20.32 -1.71 9.91
N ARG A 88 -19.96 -0.51 9.47
CA ARG A 88 -18.87 -0.32 8.51
C ARG A 88 -17.53 -0.87 9.01
N LYS A 89 -17.18 -0.61 10.27
CA LYS A 89 -15.93 -1.09 10.86
C LYS A 89 -15.93 -2.62 10.97
N ASP A 90 -17.06 -3.19 11.33
CA ASP A 90 -17.21 -4.65 11.45
C ASP A 90 -17.07 -5.34 10.09
N ASP A 91 -17.73 -4.82 9.04
CA ASP A 91 -17.60 -5.34 7.68
C ASP A 91 -16.14 -5.26 7.17
N VAL A 92 -15.46 -4.15 7.45
CA VAL A 92 -14.05 -3.95 7.12
C VAL A 92 -13.16 -4.95 7.84
N ALA A 93 -13.33 -5.11 9.15
CA ALA A 93 -12.52 -6.03 9.95
C ALA A 93 -12.77 -7.49 9.52
N ALA A 94 -14.02 -7.89 9.38
CA ALA A 94 -14.40 -9.25 8.99
C ALA A 94 -13.84 -9.62 7.61
N THR A 95 -13.99 -8.73 6.61
CA THR A 95 -13.47 -8.98 5.27
C THR A 95 -11.94 -8.93 5.22
N MET A 96 -11.27 -8.07 6.00
CA MET A 96 -9.80 -8.09 6.11
C MET A 96 -9.30 -9.41 6.71
N CYS A 97 -9.87 -9.86 7.83
CA CYS A 97 -9.49 -11.12 8.46
C CYS A 97 -9.67 -12.31 7.52
N LEU A 98 -10.83 -12.41 6.84
CA LEU A 98 -11.09 -13.46 5.86
C LEU A 98 -10.14 -13.38 4.66
N HIS A 99 -9.84 -12.17 4.18
CA HIS A 99 -8.91 -11.97 3.08
C HIS A 99 -7.51 -12.48 3.44
N ASN A 100 -6.97 -12.05 4.57
CA ASN A 100 -5.64 -12.45 5.03
C ASN A 100 -5.56 -13.97 5.25
N TYR A 101 -6.59 -14.56 5.85
CA TYR A 101 -6.67 -16.00 6.02
C TYR A 101 -6.63 -16.75 4.67
N ILE A 102 -7.36 -16.27 3.66
CA ILE A 102 -7.34 -16.85 2.32
C ILE A 102 -5.97 -16.68 1.66
N CYS A 103 -5.33 -15.51 1.79
CA CYS A 103 -3.97 -15.27 1.26
C CYS A 103 -2.98 -16.30 1.80
N GLU A 104 -2.99 -16.53 3.11
CA GLU A 104 -2.06 -17.42 3.79
C GLU A 104 -2.30 -18.89 3.44
N ASN A 105 -3.56 -19.29 3.26
CA ASN A 105 -3.94 -20.70 3.12
C ASN A 105 -4.24 -21.14 1.68
N ARG A 106 -4.26 -20.22 0.71
CA ARG A 106 -4.68 -20.51 -0.67
C ARG A 106 -3.83 -19.78 -1.73
N PRO A 107 -2.56 -20.18 -1.95
CA PRO A 107 -1.62 -19.49 -2.83
C PRO A 107 -1.98 -19.53 -4.34
N LEU A 108 -2.99 -20.32 -4.73
CA LEU A 108 -3.51 -20.40 -6.11
C LEU A 108 -4.83 -19.64 -6.29
N ASP A 109 -5.15 -18.70 -5.40
CA ASP A 109 -6.33 -17.89 -5.55
C ASP A 109 -6.22 -17.01 -6.83
N LYS A 110 -7.16 -17.24 -7.76
CA LYS A 110 -7.15 -16.63 -9.10
C LYS A 110 -7.24 -15.11 -9.05
N ASP A 111 -7.86 -14.57 -8.00
CA ASP A 111 -7.98 -13.13 -7.81
C ASP A 111 -6.65 -12.51 -7.39
N PHE A 112 -5.67 -13.29 -6.90
CA PHE A 112 -4.32 -12.80 -6.58
C PHE A 112 -3.36 -13.03 -7.74
N GLN A 113 -3.39 -14.22 -8.35
CA GLN A 113 -2.51 -14.54 -9.48
C GLN A 113 -2.66 -13.56 -10.66
N LYS A 114 -3.88 -13.10 -10.94
CA LYS A 114 -4.12 -12.13 -12.01
C LYS A 114 -3.42 -10.78 -11.75
N TYR A 115 -3.21 -10.42 -10.48
CA TYR A 115 -2.62 -9.13 -10.09
C TYR A 115 -1.10 -9.23 -9.91
N ASP A 116 -0.60 -10.35 -9.37
CA ASP A 116 0.85 -10.59 -9.28
C ASP A 116 1.52 -10.61 -10.67
N GLN A 117 0.79 -11.06 -11.69
CA GLN A 117 1.28 -11.10 -13.08
C GLN A 117 1.29 -9.72 -13.77
N HIS A 118 0.57 -8.74 -13.23
CA HIS A 118 0.45 -7.41 -13.83
C HIS A 118 0.66 -6.30 -12.78
N ILE A 119 1.93 -5.92 -12.60
CA ILE A 119 2.35 -4.80 -11.73
C ILE A 119 1.66 -3.46 -12.05
N ASP A 120 1.12 -3.27 -13.26
CA ASP A 120 0.40 -2.05 -13.66
C ASP A 120 -1.13 -2.21 -13.64
N TYR A 121 -1.65 -3.36 -13.20
CA TYR A 121 -3.08 -3.60 -13.21
C TYR A 121 -3.77 -2.85 -12.06
N VAL A 122 -4.36 -1.70 -12.39
CA VAL A 122 -5.26 -1.00 -11.51
C VAL A 122 -6.65 -1.65 -11.62
N PRO A 123 -7.13 -2.32 -10.55
CA PRO A 123 -8.47 -2.89 -10.55
C PRO A 123 -9.53 -1.82 -10.85
N THR A 124 -10.27 -1.96 -11.94
CA THR A 124 -11.45 -1.13 -12.20
C THR A 124 -12.53 -1.55 -11.21
N ILE A 125 -12.78 -0.73 -10.20
CA ILE A 125 -13.90 -0.91 -9.29
C ILE A 125 -15.18 -0.65 -10.10
N PRO A 126 -16.04 -1.66 -10.31
CA PRO A 126 -17.27 -1.45 -11.06
C PRO A 126 -18.18 -0.47 -10.29
N SER A 127 -18.70 0.51 -11.04
CA SER A 127 -19.65 1.52 -10.59
C SER A 127 -20.96 0.91 -10.07
#